data_AF-A0A7S3HUB7-F1
#
_entry.id   AF-A0A7S3HUB7-F1
#
_cell.length_a   1.000
_cell.length_b   1.000
_cell.length_c   1.000
_cell.angle_alpha   90.00
_cell.angle_beta   90.00
_cell.angle_gamma   90.00
#
_symmetry.space_group_name_H-M   'P 1'
#
loop_
_entity.id
_entity.type
_entity.pdbx_description
1 polymer ?
#
loop_
_entity_poly.entity_id
_entity_poly.type
_entity_poly.pdbx_seq_one_letter_code
_entity_poly.pdbx_strand_id
1 'polypeptide(L)'
;MSHRDKKKARQMKRNDYELREVYSFETIEDFWHMYNNLYSVSEIISNTDYLLFKKGIRPEWEDPENKLGGKWVVTMPIEDDLEEDSETAWLQLILHLISGQFTKEQRAVINGIVFSIRDKHMRISIWCSVSKETALLQGIGHKLRQVTQIDPQ
;
A
#
# COMPACT_ATOMS: atom_id res chain seq x y z
N MET A 1 17.14 -37.08 7.27
CA MET A 1 16.07 -36.52 6.40
C MET A 1 16.50 -36.58 4.94
N SER A 2 15.70 -37.20 4.07
CA SER A 2 16.05 -37.45 2.66
C SER A 2 16.02 -36.15 1.83
N HIS A 3 16.82 -36.10 0.76
CA HIS A 3 16.77 -35.02 -0.24
C HIS A 3 15.35 -34.80 -0.82
N ARG A 4 14.52 -35.84 -0.83
CA ARG A 4 13.10 -35.78 -1.24
C ARG A 4 12.23 -35.04 -0.22
N ASP A 5 12.49 -35.21 1.07
CA ASP A 5 11.77 -34.53 2.15
C ASP A 5 12.14 -33.04 2.22
N LYS A 6 13.42 -32.72 1.99
CA LYS A 6 13.89 -31.33 1.85
C LYS A 6 13.30 -30.65 0.62
N LYS A 7 13.07 -31.38 -0.48
CA LYS A 7 12.43 -30.86 -1.70
C LYS A 7 10.93 -30.66 -1.51
N LYS A 8 10.22 -31.57 -0.82
CA LYS A 8 8.82 -31.39 -0.41
C LYS A 8 8.64 -30.22 0.59
N ALA A 9 9.52 -30.08 1.57
CA ALA A 9 9.50 -28.96 2.52
C ALA A 9 9.85 -27.61 1.86
N ARG A 10 10.75 -27.59 0.86
CA ARG A 10 11.00 -26.41 0.02
C ARG A 10 9.83 -26.10 -0.93
N GLN A 11 9.08 -27.12 -1.34
CA GLN A 11 7.93 -26.98 -2.24
C GLN A 11 6.64 -26.61 -1.48
N MET A 12 6.58 -26.86 -0.16
CA MET A 12 5.53 -26.45 0.79
C MET A 12 5.87 -25.17 1.58
N LYS A 13 6.55 -24.21 0.96
CA LYS A 13 6.54 -22.79 1.37
C LYS A 13 6.38 -21.92 0.13
N ARG A 14 5.36 -22.21 -0.68
CA ARG A 14 4.72 -21.16 -1.45
C ARG A 14 3.88 -20.41 -0.42
N ASN A 15 4.34 -19.24 -0.01
CA ASN A 15 3.49 -18.32 0.75
C ASN A 15 2.26 -18.08 -0.14
N ASP A 16 1.16 -18.80 0.08
CA ASP A 16 -0.14 -18.36 -0.40
C ASP A 16 -0.44 -17.11 0.42
N TYR A 17 -0.09 -15.96 -0.16
CA TYR A 17 -0.55 -14.68 0.35
C TYR A 17 -2.06 -14.66 0.14
N GLU A 18 -2.82 -14.93 1.20
CA GLU A 18 -4.27 -14.88 1.14
C GLU A 18 -4.70 -13.41 1.21
N LEU A 19 -5.04 -12.85 0.05
CA LEU A 19 -5.67 -11.53 -0.03
C LEU A 19 -7.10 -11.66 0.53
N ARG A 20 -7.34 -11.03 1.67
CA ARG A 20 -8.66 -11.00 2.29
C ARG A 20 -9.14 -9.57 2.40
N GLU A 21 -10.25 -9.28 1.74
CA GLU A 21 -11.00 -8.05 2.01
C GLU A 21 -11.57 -8.12 3.43
N VAL A 22 -11.27 -7.10 4.24
CA VAL A 22 -11.70 -7.02 5.64
C VAL A 22 -12.80 -5.98 5.85
N TYR A 23 -12.84 -4.94 5.02
CA TYR A 23 -13.79 -3.84 5.15
C TYR A 23 -13.92 -3.06 3.82
N SER A 24 -15.09 -2.45 3.61
CA SER A 24 -15.35 -1.49 2.53
C SER A 24 -16.07 -0.27 3.11
N PHE A 25 -15.70 0.94 2.71
CA PHE A 25 -16.33 2.18 3.16
C PHE A 25 -16.64 3.11 2.00
N GLU A 26 -17.69 3.92 2.15
CA GLU A 26 -18.08 4.94 1.17
C GLU A 26 -18.30 6.32 1.82
N THR A 27 -18.25 6.41 3.16
CA THR A 27 -18.39 7.65 3.94
C THR A 27 -17.17 7.92 4.84
N ILE A 28 -17.04 9.16 5.33
CA ILE A 28 -15.95 9.53 6.26
C ILE A 28 -16.16 8.87 7.61
N GLU A 29 -17.41 8.75 8.04
CA GLU A 29 -17.81 8.07 9.25
C GLU A 29 -17.40 6.59 9.18
N ASP A 30 -17.74 5.88 8.11
CA ASP A 30 -17.37 4.48 7.91
C ASP A 30 -15.84 4.30 7.89
N PHE A 31 -15.12 5.25 7.26
CA PHE A 31 -13.66 5.25 7.27
C PHE A 31 -13.11 5.30 8.70
N TRP A 32 -13.57 6.23 9.54
CA TRP A 32 -13.08 6.33 10.92
C TRP A 32 -13.51 5.15 11.78
N HIS A 33 -14.71 4.61 11.59
CA HIS A 33 -15.12 3.39 12.27
C HIS A 33 -14.19 2.22 11.93
N MET A 34 -13.83 2.04 10.67
CA MET A 34 -12.85 1.04 10.26
C MET A 34 -11.46 1.34 10.84
N TYR A 35 -10.92 2.54 10.58
CA TYR A 35 -9.53 2.88 10.89
C TYR A 35 -9.24 2.78 12.40
N ASN A 36 -10.17 3.22 13.25
CA ASN A 36 -10.02 3.15 14.71
C ASN A 36 -10.08 1.72 15.28
N ASN A 37 -10.40 0.72 14.46
CA ASN A 37 -10.43 -0.70 14.83
C ASN A 37 -9.36 -1.53 14.11
N LEU A 38 -8.42 -0.88 13.41
CA LEU A 38 -7.24 -1.55 12.84
C LEU A 38 -6.11 -1.62 13.87
N TYR A 39 -5.27 -2.64 13.76
CA TYR A 39 -4.03 -2.72 14.53
C TYR A 39 -3.04 -1.65 14.08
N SER A 40 -2.33 -1.06 15.04
CA SER A 40 -1.18 -0.21 14.74
C SER A 40 -0.08 -1.01 14.05
N VAL A 41 0.89 -0.32 13.46
CA VAL A 41 2.13 -0.88 12.91
C VAL A 41 2.92 -1.61 13.99
N SER A 42 2.93 -1.10 15.22
CA SER A 42 3.62 -1.73 16.35
C SER A 42 2.93 -3.00 16.87
N GLU A 43 1.62 -3.13 16.63
CA GLU A 43 0.82 -4.30 17.02
C GLU A 43 0.81 -5.42 15.97
N ILE A 44 1.16 -5.11 14.72
CA ILE A 44 1.02 -6.05 13.61
C ILE A 44 2.29 -6.86 13.36
N ILE A 45 2.09 -8.11 12.93
CA ILE A 45 3.19 -9.02 12.63
C ILE A 45 3.89 -8.53 11.35
N SER A 46 5.22 -8.51 11.36
CA SER A 46 6.02 -8.23 10.17
C SER A 46 5.65 -9.14 8.99
N ASN A 47 5.87 -8.64 7.77
CA ASN A 47 5.40 -9.27 6.53
C ASN A 47 3.87 -9.20 6.35
N THR A 48 3.23 -8.17 6.93
CA THR A 48 1.84 -7.80 6.66
C THR A 48 1.78 -6.60 5.70
N ASP A 49 0.73 -6.57 4.90
CA ASP A 49 0.41 -5.47 3.98
C ASP A 49 -1.00 -4.94 4.28
N TYR A 50 -1.11 -3.63 4.50
CA TYR A 50 -2.39 -2.92 4.43
C TYR A 50 -2.65 -2.50 2.99
N LEU A 51 -3.82 -2.87 2.45
CA LEU A 51 -4.21 -2.65 1.06
C LEU A 51 -5.52 -1.87 1.04
N LEU A 52 -5.51 -0.66 0.48
CA LEU A 52 -6.72 0.13 0.28
C LEU A 52 -6.89 0.41 -1.21
N PHE A 53 -7.88 -0.24 -1.82
CA PHE A 53 -8.15 -0.13 -3.26
C PHE A 53 -9.58 0.31 -3.50
N LYS A 54 -9.81 0.94 -4.66
CA LYS A 54 -11.17 1.21 -5.13
C LYS A 54 -11.94 -0.11 -5.28
N LYS A 55 -13.21 -0.07 -4.92
CA LYS A 55 -14.13 -1.21 -5.02
C LYS A 55 -14.09 -1.84 -6.41
N GLY A 56 -13.94 -3.16 -6.46
CA GLY A 56 -13.89 -3.94 -7.70
C GLY A 56 -12.50 -4.06 -8.34
N ILE A 57 -11.47 -3.35 -7.84
CA ILE A 57 -10.08 -3.50 -8.28
C ILE A 57 -9.35 -4.40 -7.29
N ARG A 58 -8.86 -5.55 -7.73
CA ARG A 58 -8.07 -6.45 -6.90
C ARG A 58 -6.65 -5.88 -6.74
N PRO A 59 -6.02 -5.95 -5.55
CA PRO A 59 -4.68 -5.43 -5.29
C PRO A 59 -3.58 -6.36 -5.83
N GLU A 60 -3.69 -6.77 -7.09
CA GLU A 60 -2.80 -7.69 -7.79
C GLU A 60 -2.51 -7.17 -9.20
N TRP A 61 -1.35 -7.54 -9.76
CA TRP A 61 -0.90 -7.02 -11.05
C TRP A 61 -1.67 -7.64 -12.23
N GLU A 62 -2.33 -8.78 -11.99
CA GLU A 62 -3.17 -9.48 -12.95
C GLU A 62 -4.52 -8.79 -13.19
N ASP A 63 -4.97 -7.93 -12.25
CA ASP A 63 -6.22 -7.19 -12.37
C ASP A 63 -6.21 -6.30 -13.64
N PRO A 64 -7.30 -6.28 -14.44
CA PRO A 64 -7.39 -5.48 -15.65
C PRO A 64 -7.01 -4.01 -15.48
N GLU A 65 -7.33 -3.41 -14.32
CA GLU A 65 -7.04 -2.00 -14.03
C GLU A 65 -5.57 -1.78 -13.62
N ASN A 66 -4.86 -2.81 -13.16
CA ASN A 66 -3.46 -2.69 -12.70
C ASN A 66 -2.45 -3.14 -13.76
N LYS A 67 -2.79 -4.11 -14.62
CA LYS A 67 -1.83 -4.83 -15.49
C LYS A 67 -1.05 -3.97 -16.49
N LEU A 68 -1.57 -2.80 -16.87
CA LEU A 68 -0.91 -1.84 -17.79
C LEU A 68 -0.31 -0.63 -17.06
N GLY A 69 -0.47 -0.62 -15.74
CA GLY A 69 -0.13 0.48 -14.87
C GLY A 69 1.25 0.35 -14.24
N GLY A 70 1.38 0.93 -13.06
CA GLY A 70 2.60 0.91 -12.26
C GLY A 70 2.33 1.42 -10.86
N LYS A 71 3.41 1.58 -10.06
CA LYS A 71 3.29 2.18 -8.73
C LYS A 71 4.46 3.09 -8.41
N TRP A 72 4.16 4.16 -7.68
CA TRP A 72 5.15 4.93 -6.95
C TRP A 72 5.39 4.29 -5.60
N VAL A 73 6.65 4.24 -5.15
CA VAL A 73 7.03 3.64 -3.88
C VAL A 73 7.96 4.57 -3.14
N VAL A 74 7.64 4.81 -1.87
CA VAL A 74 8.57 5.39 -0.90
C VAL A 74 9.00 4.27 0.03
N THR A 75 10.31 4.16 0.27
CA THR A 75 10.90 3.15 1.15
C THR A 75 11.51 3.86 2.35
N MET A 76 11.21 3.32 3.53
CA MET A 76 11.63 3.81 4.83
C MET A 76 12.58 2.79 5.48
N PRO A 77 13.77 3.17 5.94
CA PRO A 77 14.57 2.30 6.83
C PRO A 77 13.81 2.10 8.15
N ILE A 78 14.20 1.12 8.97
CA ILE A 78 13.68 1.03 10.34
C ILE A 78 14.68 1.72 11.27
N GLU A 79 14.23 2.80 11.89
CA GLU A 79 14.95 3.57 12.92
C GLU A 79 13.99 3.81 14.10
N ASP A 80 14.49 4.20 15.27
CA ASP A 80 13.74 4.16 16.54
C ASP A 80 12.42 4.97 16.53
N ASP A 81 12.35 6.08 15.78
CA ASP A 81 11.16 6.97 15.72
C ASP A 81 10.26 6.70 14.49
N LEU A 82 10.61 5.71 13.65
CA LEU A 82 10.07 5.61 12.30
C LEU A 82 8.71 4.89 12.23
N GLU A 83 8.30 4.20 13.29
CA GLU A 83 6.98 3.56 13.36
C GLU A 83 5.87 4.61 13.37
N GLU A 84 5.94 5.61 14.27
CA GLU A 84 4.93 6.69 14.37
C GLU A 84 4.89 7.55 13.10
N ASP A 85 6.06 7.87 12.54
CA ASP A 85 6.17 8.61 11.29
C ASP A 85 5.55 7.84 10.13
N SER A 86 5.76 6.51 10.07
CA SER A 86 5.20 5.67 9.01
C SER A 86 3.68 5.53 9.10
N GLU A 87 3.13 5.45 10.32
CA GLU A 87 1.69 5.45 10.57
C GLU A 87 1.05 6.78 10.20
N THR A 88 1.70 7.87 10.61
CA THR A 88 1.28 9.22 10.25
C THR A 88 1.29 9.41 8.75
N ALA A 89 2.36 9.00 8.07
CA ALA A 89 2.46 9.05 6.61
C ALA A 89 1.35 8.23 5.92
N TRP A 90 1.04 7.04 6.45
CA TRP A 90 -0.03 6.18 5.95
C TRP A 90 -1.42 6.84 6.11
N LEU A 91 -1.74 7.34 7.31
CA LEU A 91 -2.99 8.04 7.57
C LEU A 91 -3.12 9.29 6.70
N GLN A 92 -2.08 10.12 6.63
CA GLN A 92 -2.08 11.34 5.81
C GLN A 92 -2.34 11.03 4.34
N LEU A 93 -1.77 9.93 3.81
CA LEU A 93 -2.03 9.50 2.43
C LEU A 93 -3.49 9.09 2.21
N ILE A 94 -4.09 8.33 3.14
CA ILE A 94 -5.52 7.98 3.06
C ILE A 94 -6.38 9.25 3.10
N LEU A 95 -6.11 10.16 4.05
CA LEU A 95 -6.84 11.42 4.18
C LEU A 95 -6.75 12.28 2.91
N HIS A 96 -5.58 12.35 2.28
CA HIS A 96 -5.41 13.07 1.01
C HIS A 96 -6.23 12.47 -0.14
N LEU A 97 -6.40 11.14 -0.18
CA LEU A 97 -7.25 10.47 -1.17
C LEU A 97 -8.72 10.79 -0.95
N ILE A 98 -9.22 10.65 0.28
CA ILE A 98 -10.66 10.79 0.57
C ILE A 98 -11.13 12.24 0.65
N SER A 99 -10.25 13.18 1.02
CA SER A 99 -10.58 14.62 1.07
C SER A 99 -10.49 15.33 -0.28
N GLY A 100 -10.08 14.63 -1.35
CA GLY A 100 -10.05 15.19 -2.70
C GLY A 100 -8.85 16.08 -3.02
N GLN A 101 -7.71 15.91 -2.32
CA GLN A 101 -6.48 16.70 -2.54
C GLN A 101 -5.75 16.36 -3.85
N PHE A 102 -6.03 15.21 -4.44
CA PHE A 102 -5.59 14.85 -5.79
C PHE A 102 -6.53 15.47 -6.83
N THR A 103 -6.03 15.89 -7.99
CA THR A 103 -6.88 16.40 -9.07
C THR A 103 -7.83 15.33 -9.61
N LYS A 104 -8.84 15.73 -10.39
CA LYS A 104 -9.79 14.78 -10.99
C LYS A 104 -9.07 13.73 -11.87
N GLU A 105 -8.08 14.16 -12.64
CA GLU A 105 -7.27 13.34 -13.53
C GLU A 105 -6.40 12.36 -12.73
N GLN A 106 -5.77 12.84 -11.65
CA GLN A 106 -4.97 11.99 -10.77
C GLN A 106 -5.84 10.93 -10.09
N ARG A 107 -6.99 11.34 -9.54
CA ARG A 107 -7.93 10.40 -8.93
C ARG A 107 -8.47 9.38 -9.93
N ALA A 108 -8.62 9.73 -11.20
CA ALA A 108 -9.08 8.80 -12.22
C ALA A 108 -8.09 7.64 -12.41
N VAL A 109 -6.78 7.91 -12.36
CA VAL A 109 -5.75 6.90 -12.60
C VAL A 109 -5.27 6.17 -11.34
N ILE A 110 -5.49 6.70 -10.14
CA ILE A 110 -5.12 6.02 -8.88
C ILE A 110 -6.07 4.85 -8.62
N ASN A 111 -5.53 3.64 -8.47
CA ASN A 111 -6.32 2.44 -8.19
C ASN A 111 -6.37 2.10 -6.70
N GLY A 112 -5.26 2.32 -6.00
CA GLY A 112 -5.15 2.01 -4.58
C GLY A 112 -3.79 2.36 -4.00
N ILE A 113 -3.66 2.15 -2.70
CA ILE A 113 -2.44 2.36 -1.94
C ILE A 113 -2.10 1.13 -1.11
N VAL A 114 -0.81 0.94 -0.86
CA VAL A 114 -0.30 -0.20 -0.09
C VAL A 114 0.71 0.29 0.93
N PHE A 115 0.56 -0.18 2.16
CA PHE A 115 1.56 -0.05 3.20
C PHE A 115 2.11 -1.43 3.57
N SER A 116 3.39 -1.64 3.26
CA SER A 116 4.10 -2.89 3.46
C SER A 116 5.06 -2.80 4.63
N ILE A 117 4.82 -3.62 5.66
CA ILE A 117 5.62 -3.67 6.88
C ILE A 117 6.54 -4.89 6.79
N ARG A 118 7.86 -4.70 6.90
CA ARG A 118 8.88 -5.77 6.83
C ARG A 118 9.96 -5.51 7.89
N ASP A 119 10.74 -6.53 8.22
CA ASP A 119 11.79 -6.46 9.27
C ASP A 119 12.94 -5.50 8.99
N LYS A 120 13.14 -5.07 7.74
CA LYS A 120 14.30 -4.26 7.32
C LYS A 120 13.92 -2.88 6.79
N HIS A 121 12.68 -2.73 6.37
CA HIS A 121 12.18 -1.51 5.76
C HIS A 121 10.65 -1.51 5.81
N MET A 122 10.06 -0.33 5.76
CA MET A 122 8.66 -0.17 5.47
C MET A 122 8.49 0.50 4.11
N ARG A 123 7.37 0.26 3.42
CA ARG A 123 7.10 0.87 2.12
C ARG A 123 5.67 1.34 2.01
N ILE A 124 5.48 2.58 1.57
CA ILE A 124 4.18 3.11 1.17
C ILE A 124 4.18 3.27 -0.35
N SER A 125 3.09 2.86 -1.01
CA SER A 125 2.99 2.96 -2.46
C SER A 125 1.61 3.36 -2.95
N ILE A 126 1.58 4.06 -4.10
CA ILE A 126 0.36 4.40 -4.84
C ILE A 126 0.37 3.65 -6.17
N TRP A 127 -0.67 2.86 -6.41
CA TRP A 127 -0.89 2.13 -7.66
C TRP A 127 -1.70 2.98 -8.63
N CYS A 128 -1.25 3.02 -9.88
CA CYS A 128 -1.88 3.77 -10.96
C CYS A 128 -2.19 2.83 -12.13
N SER A 129 -3.32 3.04 -12.83
CA SER A 129 -3.75 2.24 -13.99
C SER A 129 -2.96 2.51 -15.27
N VAL A 130 -2.18 3.59 -15.30
CA VAL A 130 -1.37 4.01 -16.44
C VAL A 130 0.11 4.07 -16.09
N SER A 131 0.96 3.84 -17.09
CA SER A 131 2.43 3.87 -16.96
C SER A 131 3.12 4.88 -17.90
N LYS A 132 2.38 5.48 -18.84
CA LYS A 132 2.93 6.35 -19.90
C LYS A 132 2.58 7.82 -19.77
N GLU A 133 1.68 8.18 -18.86
CA GLU A 133 1.25 9.57 -18.63
C GLU A 133 2.23 10.29 -17.70
N THR A 134 3.45 10.55 -18.20
CA THR A 134 4.59 10.98 -17.38
C THR A 134 4.30 12.19 -16.50
N ALA A 135 3.70 13.26 -17.04
CA ALA A 135 3.41 14.48 -16.27
C ALA A 135 2.39 14.23 -15.14
N LEU A 136 1.35 13.46 -15.43
CA LEU A 136 0.33 13.08 -14.45
C LEU A 136 0.94 12.23 -13.33
N LEU A 137 1.70 11.20 -13.71
CA LEU A 137 2.38 10.30 -12.79
C LEU A 137 3.43 11.01 -11.95
N GLN A 138 4.20 11.94 -12.52
CA GLN A 138 5.13 12.78 -11.75
C GLN A 138 4.40 13.64 -10.72
N GLY A 139 3.25 14.21 -11.07
CA GLY A 139 2.42 14.95 -10.11
C GLY A 139 1.97 14.08 -8.93
N ILE A 140 1.60 12.82 -9.19
CA ILE A 140 1.24 11.85 -8.14
C ILE A 140 2.47 11.52 -7.27
N GLY A 141 3.62 11.25 -7.89
CA GLY A 141 4.87 10.97 -7.17
C GLY A 141 5.33 12.12 -6.28
N HIS A 142 5.26 13.37 -6.77
CA HIS A 142 5.55 14.56 -5.97
C HIS A 142 4.60 14.72 -4.79
N LYS A 143 3.30 14.48 -5.00
CA LYS A 143 2.31 14.53 -3.92
C LYS A 143 2.58 13.42 -2.89
N LEU A 144 2.88 12.20 -3.32
CA LEU A 144 3.24 11.10 -2.41
C LEU A 144 4.42 11.52 -1.52
N ARG A 145 5.51 12.00 -2.11
CA ARG A 145 6.68 12.48 -1.36
C ARG A 145 6.32 13.59 -0.37
N GLN A 146 5.53 14.57 -0.81
CA GLN A 146 5.10 15.69 0.04
C GLN A 146 4.29 15.22 1.26
N VAL A 147 3.35 14.30 1.02
CA VAL A 147 2.43 13.83 2.06
C VAL A 147 3.14 12.96 3.08
N THR A 148 4.05 12.09 2.62
CA THR A 148 4.73 11.18 3.53
C THR A 148 5.87 11.85 4.29
N GLN A 149 6.40 12.99 3.82
CA GLN A 149 7.52 13.72 4.46
C GLN A 149 8.78 12.87 4.70
N ILE A 150 8.89 11.74 3.98
CA ILE A 150 10.04 10.84 4.06
C ILE A 150 11.10 11.33 3.08
N ASP A 151 12.30 11.55 3.59
CA ASP A 151 13.43 11.92 2.76
C ASP A 151 13.87 10.73 1.88
N PRO A 152 14.08 10.96 0.57
CA PRO A 152 14.56 9.91 -0.32
C PRO A 152 15.99 9.51 0.05
N GLN A 153 16.20 8.22 0.25
CA GLN A 153 17.54 7.59 0.25
C GLN A 153 18.03 7.32 -1.18
#